data_AF-A0A5C4PKK9-F1
#
_entry.id   AF-A0A5C4PKK9-F1
#
_cell.length_a   1.000
_cell.length_b   1.000
_cell.length_c   1.000
_cell.angle_alpha   90.00
_cell.angle_beta   90.00
_cell.angle_gamma   90.00
#
_symmetry.space_group_name_H-M   'P 1'
#
loop_
_entity.id
_entity.type
_entity.pdbx_description
1 polymer ?
#
loop_
_entity_poly.entity_id
_entity_poly.type
_entity_poly.pdbx_seq_one_letter_code
_entity_poly.pdbx_strand_id
1 'polypeptide(L)'
;MWRYSLLLVVLLAGCVTKPSVTTPPPPDNSKVFRPASEVVLDGKTFVPGKTVDLIEMVKYVYEPKAGTKGALSREKVTLFFDKNLRNINLQQRMALRQRSYQRSTNSIADLSIQDNTLYSTVIYRPSEQYDYWGVEVAKGRDLSDCGFLELQYAYAQNKPKLINDEKAFLNSQIYPNARQYLSKLQQQPWLWQCE
;
A
#
# COMPACT_ATOMS: atom_id res chain seq x y z
N MET A 1 6.82 80.65 -32.66
CA MET A 1 6.08 79.52 -32.06
C MET A 1 6.75 78.22 -32.50
N TRP A 2 7.50 77.56 -31.63
CA TRP A 2 7.74 76.11 -31.71
C TRP A 2 8.24 75.65 -30.34
N ARG A 3 7.38 74.91 -29.61
CA ARG A 3 7.70 74.33 -28.31
C ARG A 3 8.30 72.95 -28.56
N TYR A 4 9.53 72.73 -28.10
CA TYR A 4 10.10 71.38 -27.99
C TYR A 4 9.61 70.77 -26.68
N SER A 5 8.81 69.71 -26.78
CA SER A 5 8.43 68.85 -25.65
C SER A 5 9.60 67.92 -25.33
N LEU A 6 10.22 68.12 -24.16
CA LEU A 6 11.13 67.15 -23.55
C LEU A 6 10.30 66.02 -22.91
N LEU A 7 10.36 64.83 -23.50
CA LEU A 7 9.86 63.60 -22.90
C LEU A 7 10.87 63.11 -21.85
N LEU A 8 10.50 63.20 -20.57
CA LEU A 8 11.17 62.51 -19.48
C LEU A 8 10.87 61.01 -19.58
N VAL A 9 11.90 60.19 -19.84
CA VAL A 9 11.82 58.73 -19.68
C VAL A 9 12.15 58.39 -18.23
N VAL A 10 11.15 58.02 -17.45
CA VAL A 10 11.32 57.47 -16.10
C VAL A 10 11.64 55.99 -16.24
N LEU A 11 12.91 55.61 -16.01
CA LEU A 11 13.33 54.22 -15.91
C LEU A 11 12.90 53.66 -14.54
N LEU A 12 11.80 52.92 -14.52
CA LEU A 12 11.40 52.08 -13.39
C LEU A 12 12.35 50.89 -13.29
N ALA A 13 13.32 50.95 -12.37
CA ALA A 13 14.10 49.79 -11.95
C ALA A 13 13.20 48.88 -11.08
N GLY A 14 12.44 47.99 -11.73
CA GLY A 14 11.73 46.92 -11.03
C GLY A 14 12.73 45.86 -10.57
N CYS A 15 12.93 45.73 -9.25
CA CYS A 15 13.61 44.58 -8.67
C CYS A 15 12.79 43.31 -8.96
N VAL A 16 13.27 42.47 -9.86
CA VAL A 16 12.77 41.10 -10.01
C VAL A 16 13.26 40.31 -8.80
N THR A 17 12.38 40.10 -7.82
CA THR A 17 12.62 39.11 -6.76
C THR A 17 12.68 37.73 -7.42
N LYS A 18 13.86 37.12 -7.41
CA LYS A 18 14.03 35.74 -7.85
C LYS A 18 13.11 34.86 -6.98
N PRO A 19 12.29 33.97 -7.56
CA PRO A 19 11.55 33.00 -6.77
C PRO A 19 12.56 32.18 -5.98
N SER A 20 12.45 32.25 -4.65
CA SER A 20 13.18 31.35 -3.76
C SER A 20 12.69 29.95 -4.08
N VAL A 21 13.52 29.15 -4.72
CA VAL A 21 13.32 27.71 -4.82
C VAL A 21 13.51 27.18 -3.40
N THR A 22 12.40 26.99 -2.69
CA THR A 22 12.40 26.31 -1.40
C THR A 22 12.75 24.86 -1.69
N THR A 23 14.03 24.53 -1.58
CA THR A 23 14.47 23.13 -1.51
C THR A 23 13.69 22.48 -0.37
N PRO A 24 13.04 21.32 -0.59
CA PRO A 24 12.44 20.58 0.50
C PRO A 24 13.50 20.38 1.60
N PRO A 25 13.15 20.53 2.89
CA PRO A 25 14.09 20.23 3.95
C PRO A 25 14.60 18.80 3.78
N PRO A 26 15.89 18.55 4.06
CA PRO A 26 16.43 17.20 4.04
C PRO A 26 15.60 16.31 4.98
N PRO A 27 15.40 15.02 4.63
CA PRO A 27 14.60 14.11 5.44
C PRO A 27 15.16 14.03 6.87
N ASP A 28 14.28 14.16 7.84
CA ASP A 28 14.62 14.05 9.26
C ASP A 28 14.91 12.58 9.60
N ASN A 29 16.20 12.25 9.69
CA ASN A 29 16.66 10.89 10.00
C ASN A 29 16.45 10.48 11.48
N SER A 30 15.86 11.34 12.31
CA SER A 30 15.51 10.97 13.69
C SER A 30 14.27 10.08 13.77
N LYS A 31 13.39 10.13 12.74
CA LYS A 31 12.19 9.32 12.69
C LYS A 31 12.50 7.89 12.22
N VAL A 32 12.28 6.90 13.08
CA VAL A 32 12.57 5.49 12.79
C VAL A 32 11.30 4.66 12.82
N PHE A 33 11.01 4.00 11.70
CA PHE A 33 9.92 3.03 11.63
C PHE A 33 10.19 1.83 12.55
N ARG A 34 9.26 1.53 13.47
CA ARG A 34 9.35 0.38 14.37
C ARG A 34 8.20 -0.59 14.14
N PRO A 35 8.46 -1.85 13.72
CA PRO A 35 7.42 -2.85 13.59
C PRO A 35 6.90 -3.28 14.97
N ALA A 36 5.58 -3.43 15.11
CA ALA A 36 4.94 -4.05 16.27
C ALA A 36 5.52 -5.43 16.58
N SER A 37 5.61 -5.77 17.87
CA SER A 37 6.09 -7.07 18.35
C SER A 37 5.11 -8.21 18.10
N GLU A 38 3.82 -7.91 17.96
CA GLU A 38 2.76 -8.83 17.57
C GLU A 38 1.68 -8.04 16.80
N VAL A 39 0.89 -8.73 15.98
CA VAL A 39 -0.30 -8.17 15.33
C VAL A 39 -1.52 -8.96 15.75
N VAL A 40 -2.56 -8.29 16.23
CA VAL A 40 -3.86 -8.91 16.48
C VAL A 40 -4.82 -8.50 15.37
N LEU A 41 -5.35 -9.49 14.64
CA LEU A 41 -6.33 -9.30 13.59
C LEU A 41 -7.36 -10.43 13.70
N ASP A 42 -8.65 -10.08 13.70
CA ASP A 42 -9.74 -11.08 13.79
C ASP A 42 -9.68 -11.99 15.03
N GLY A 43 -9.24 -11.44 16.17
CA GLY A 43 -9.04 -12.22 17.40
C GLY A 43 -7.88 -13.23 17.33
N LYS A 44 -7.13 -13.26 16.23
CA LYS A 44 -5.92 -14.07 16.06
C LYS A 44 -4.68 -13.23 16.33
N THR A 45 -3.71 -13.83 17.01
CA THR A 45 -2.40 -13.22 17.24
C THR A 45 -1.40 -13.75 16.22
N PHE A 46 -0.70 -12.83 15.59
CA PHE A 46 0.39 -13.10 14.65
C PHE A 46 1.71 -12.61 15.26
N VAL A 47 2.74 -13.45 15.18
CA VAL A 47 4.07 -13.20 15.74
C VAL A 47 5.11 -13.02 14.61
N PRO A 48 6.18 -12.24 14.83
CA PRO A 48 7.20 -12.00 13.82
C PRO A 48 7.83 -13.32 13.33
N GLY A 49 7.90 -13.48 12.01
CA GLY A 49 8.52 -14.63 11.36
C GLY A 49 9.77 -14.26 10.56
N LYS A 50 9.62 -13.39 9.56
CA LYS A 50 10.73 -13.00 8.67
C LYS A 50 10.70 -11.51 8.35
N THR A 51 11.86 -10.89 8.35
CA THR A 51 12.07 -9.54 7.82
C THR A 51 12.90 -9.61 6.54
N VAL A 52 12.51 -8.86 5.53
CA VAL A 52 13.26 -8.72 4.27
C VAL A 52 13.45 -7.24 3.96
N ASP A 53 14.69 -6.79 3.95
CA ASP A 53 15.06 -5.44 3.50
C ASP A 53 15.33 -5.47 1.99
N LEU A 54 14.55 -4.69 1.24
CA LEU A 54 14.63 -4.52 -0.21
C LEU A 54 15.13 -3.11 -0.56
N ILE A 55 15.94 -2.51 0.32
CA ILE A 55 16.59 -1.19 0.19
C ILE A 55 15.59 -0.04 0.34
N GLU A 56 14.69 0.11 -0.63
CA GLU A 56 13.64 1.15 -0.64
C GLU A 56 12.42 0.73 0.20
N MET A 57 12.22 -0.58 0.36
CA MET A 57 11.09 -1.15 1.07
C MET A 57 11.53 -2.23 2.05
N VAL A 58 10.94 -2.29 3.23
CA VAL A 58 11.11 -3.36 4.20
C VAL A 58 9.81 -4.14 4.33
N LYS A 59 9.91 -5.47 4.26
CA LYS A 59 8.80 -6.39 4.41
C LYS A 59 8.93 -7.14 5.74
N TYR A 60 7.96 -6.96 6.63
CA TYR A 60 7.84 -7.71 7.87
C TYR A 60 6.72 -8.73 7.73
N VAL A 61 7.04 -10.01 7.92
CA VAL A 61 6.08 -11.11 7.84
C VAL A 61 5.78 -11.60 9.25
N TYR A 62 4.49 -11.67 9.57
CA TYR A 62 3.96 -12.19 10.81
C TYR A 62 3.14 -13.45 10.52
N GLU A 63 3.46 -14.53 11.22
CA GLU A 63 2.81 -15.83 11.07
C GLU A 63 1.84 -16.05 12.25
N PRO A 64 0.76 -16.82 12.08
CA PRO A 64 -0.14 -17.17 13.19
C PRO A 64 0.64 -17.75 14.36
N LYS A 65 0.38 -17.27 15.57
CA LYS A 65 1.00 -17.82 16.79
C LYS A 65 0.65 -19.31 16.91
N ALA A 66 1.60 -20.12 17.35
CA ALA A 66 1.37 -21.55 17.53
C ALA A 66 0.14 -21.80 18.43
N GLY A 67 -0.73 -22.72 18.02
CA GLY A 67 -1.97 -23.01 18.73
C GLY A 67 -3.15 -22.06 18.44
N THR A 68 -3.00 -21.10 17.51
CA THR A 68 -4.12 -20.24 17.07
C THR A 68 -5.24 -21.09 16.47
N LYS A 69 -6.40 -21.12 17.13
CA LYS A 69 -7.59 -21.83 16.65
C LYS A 69 -8.15 -21.14 15.40
N GLY A 70 -8.57 -21.93 14.41
CA GLY A 70 -9.17 -21.41 13.17
C GLY A 70 -8.17 -20.72 12.24
N ALA A 71 -6.86 -20.96 12.42
CA ALA A 71 -5.86 -20.48 11.47
C ALA A 71 -6.15 -21.06 10.07
N LEU A 72 -6.15 -20.20 9.05
CA LEU A 72 -6.35 -20.61 7.66
C LEU A 72 -5.05 -21.17 7.09
N SER A 73 -5.15 -21.93 6.01
CA SER A 73 -3.97 -22.42 5.30
C SER A 73 -3.17 -21.24 4.76
N ARG A 74 -1.84 -21.25 4.98
CA ARG A 74 -0.90 -20.22 4.48
C ARG A 74 -1.28 -18.80 4.92
N GLU A 75 -2.01 -18.71 6.02
CA GLU A 75 -2.44 -17.46 6.62
C GLU A 75 -1.23 -16.68 7.14
N LYS A 76 -1.15 -15.40 6.83
CA LYS A 76 -0.11 -14.50 7.36
C LYS A 76 -0.55 -13.06 7.29
N VAL A 77 0.07 -12.25 8.13
CA VAL A 77 0.06 -10.80 8.01
C VAL A 77 1.41 -10.34 7.46
N THR A 78 1.39 -9.41 6.53
CA THR A 78 2.59 -8.77 5.99
C THR A 78 2.45 -7.28 6.13
N LEU A 79 3.52 -6.65 6.59
CA LEU A 79 3.66 -5.21 6.61
C LEU A 79 4.72 -4.81 5.58
N PHE A 80 4.34 -3.97 4.64
CA PHE A 80 5.28 -3.33 3.72
C PHE A 80 5.47 -1.88 4.14
N PHE A 81 6.71 -1.53 4.46
CA PHE A 81 7.11 -0.16 4.72
C PHE A 81 8.03 0.30 3.60
N ASP A 82 7.55 1.21 2.77
CA ASP A 82 8.31 1.85 1.69
C ASP A 82 8.74 3.24 2.18
N LYS A 83 10.05 3.51 2.21
CA LYS A 83 10.62 4.81 2.61
C LYS A 83 10.21 5.96 1.68
N ASN A 84 9.59 5.63 0.55
CA ASN A 84 9.10 6.52 -0.48
C ASN A 84 10.19 7.45 -1.06
N LEU A 85 11.41 6.92 -1.25
CA LEU A 85 12.55 7.68 -1.78
C LEU A 85 12.27 8.30 -3.16
N ARG A 86 11.30 7.73 -3.89
CA ARG A 86 10.86 8.16 -5.21
C ARG A 86 9.71 9.16 -5.19
N ASN A 87 9.24 9.56 -4.01
CA ASN A 87 8.15 10.50 -3.78
C ASN A 87 6.90 10.19 -4.63
N ILE A 88 6.47 8.93 -4.62
CA ILE A 88 5.26 8.49 -5.32
C ILE A 88 4.04 8.59 -4.39
N ASN A 89 2.94 9.11 -4.91
CA ASN A 89 1.69 9.26 -4.18
C ASN A 89 0.79 8.00 -4.29
N LEU A 90 -0.29 7.95 -3.51
CA LEU A 90 -1.23 6.82 -3.52
C LEU A 90 -1.79 6.49 -4.91
N GLN A 91 -2.13 7.48 -5.73
CA GLN A 91 -2.65 7.26 -7.08
C GLN A 91 -1.61 6.60 -7.98
N GLN A 92 -0.36 7.04 -7.91
CA GLN A 92 0.75 6.44 -8.64
C GLN A 92 1.04 5.01 -8.15
N ARG A 93 0.98 4.77 -6.84
CA ARG A 93 1.11 3.43 -6.24
C ARG A 93 0.00 2.49 -6.73
N MET A 94 -1.25 2.94 -6.69
CA MET A 94 -2.39 2.20 -7.21
C MET A 94 -2.21 1.89 -8.69
N ALA A 95 -1.82 2.87 -9.51
CA ALA A 95 -1.59 2.68 -10.94
C ALA A 95 -0.45 1.69 -11.24
N LEU A 96 0.65 1.74 -10.47
CA LEU A 96 1.74 0.78 -10.58
C LEU A 96 1.27 -0.65 -10.26
N ARG A 97 0.54 -0.82 -9.15
CA ARG A 97 0.03 -2.13 -8.73
C ARG A 97 -1.05 -2.65 -9.68
N GLN A 98 -1.90 -1.79 -10.21
CA GLN A 98 -2.87 -2.18 -11.21
C GLN A 98 -2.17 -2.65 -12.49
N ARG A 99 -1.14 -1.93 -12.96
CA ARG A 99 -0.33 -2.37 -14.10
C ARG A 99 0.35 -3.72 -13.89
N SER A 100 0.84 -4.03 -12.69
CA SER A 100 1.45 -5.34 -12.42
C SER A 100 0.47 -6.50 -12.54
N TYR A 101 -0.83 -6.27 -12.31
CA TYR A 101 -1.86 -7.31 -12.44
C TYR A 101 -2.61 -7.30 -13.77
N GLN A 102 -2.63 -6.19 -14.52
CA GLN A 102 -3.34 -6.05 -15.79
C GLN A 102 -2.99 -7.11 -16.84
N ARG A 103 -1.74 -7.61 -16.83
CA ARG A 103 -1.26 -8.63 -17.78
C ARG A 103 -1.28 -10.05 -17.22
N SER A 104 -1.70 -10.23 -15.98
CA SER A 104 -1.70 -11.53 -15.33
C SER A 104 -3.00 -12.27 -15.62
N THR A 105 -2.90 -13.43 -16.24
CA THR A 105 -4.03 -14.37 -16.39
C THR A 105 -4.32 -15.14 -15.09
N ASN A 106 -3.36 -15.15 -14.16
CA ASN A 106 -3.43 -15.95 -12.94
C ASN A 106 -3.84 -15.14 -11.72
N SER A 107 -4.23 -13.87 -11.89
CA SER A 107 -4.73 -13.05 -10.80
C SER A 107 -5.90 -12.17 -11.21
N ILE A 108 -6.71 -11.81 -10.23
CA ILE A 108 -7.74 -10.77 -10.32
C ILE A 108 -7.41 -9.77 -9.23
N ALA A 109 -7.34 -8.48 -9.57
CA ALA A 109 -7.04 -7.44 -8.61
C ALA A 109 -8.10 -6.34 -8.67
N ASP A 110 -8.63 -5.98 -7.51
CA ASP A 110 -9.49 -4.83 -7.29
C ASP A 110 -8.75 -3.87 -6.35
N LEU A 111 -8.65 -2.60 -6.77
CA LEU A 111 -7.93 -1.57 -6.04
C LEU A 111 -8.78 -0.30 -6.00
N SER A 112 -8.77 0.37 -4.86
CA SER A 112 -9.47 1.65 -4.69
C SER A 112 -8.74 2.53 -3.69
N ILE A 113 -8.96 3.84 -3.79
CA ILE A 113 -8.54 4.80 -2.77
C ILE A 113 -9.80 5.37 -2.14
N GLN A 114 -9.91 5.28 -0.82
CA GLN A 114 -10.99 5.85 -0.02
C GLN A 114 -10.38 6.47 1.22
N ASP A 115 -10.78 7.69 1.58
CA ASP A 115 -10.31 8.42 2.76
C ASP A 115 -8.77 8.40 2.92
N ASN A 116 -8.07 8.74 1.83
CA ASN A 116 -6.61 8.75 1.73
C ASN A 116 -5.93 7.42 2.13
N THR A 117 -6.66 6.31 1.92
CA THR A 117 -6.17 4.95 2.15
C THR A 117 -6.35 4.14 0.86
N LEU A 118 -5.27 3.52 0.41
CA LEU A 118 -5.26 2.56 -0.69
C LEU A 118 -5.72 1.20 -0.17
N TYR A 119 -6.82 0.69 -0.69
CA TYR A 119 -7.30 -0.65 -0.43
C TYR A 119 -7.04 -1.55 -1.64
N SER A 120 -6.77 -2.82 -1.39
CA SER A 120 -6.73 -3.82 -2.46
C SER A 120 -7.27 -5.18 -2.02
N THR A 121 -7.85 -5.88 -2.99
CA THR A 121 -8.14 -7.31 -2.94
C THR A 121 -7.50 -7.95 -4.16
N VAL A 122 -6.60 -8.90 -3.94
CA VAL A 122 -5.95 -9.67 -5.00
C VAL A 122 -6.25 -11.14 -4.80
N ILE A 123 -6.78 -11.78 -5.83
CA ILE A 123 -7.08 -13.21 -5.85
C ILE A 123 -6.11 -13.84 -6.84
N TYR A 124 -5.41 -14.89 -6.42
CA TYR A 124 -4.51 -15.68 -7.24
C TYR A 124 -5.18 -17.00 -7.57
N ARG A 125 -5.29 -17.31 -8.86
CA ARG A 125 -5.76 -18.61 -9.35
C ARG A 125 -4.71 -19.68 -9.03
N PRO A 126 -5.12 -20.94 -8.82
CA PRO A 126 -4.20 -22.06 -8.80
C PRO A 126 -3.35 -22.10 -10.07
N SER A 127 -2.10 -22.50 -9.93
CA SER A 127 -1.13 -22.65 -11.01
C SER A 127 -0.50 -24.05 -10.98
N GLU A 128 0.46 -24.31 -11.87
CA GLU A 128 1.27 -25.53 -11.81
C GLU A 128 2.02 -25.64 -10.48
N GLN A 129 2.59 -24.53 -10.00
CA GLN A 129 3.40 -24.46 -8.78
C GLN A 129 2.56 -24.41 -7.50
N TYR A 130 1.32 -23.91 -7.57
CA TYR A 130 0.47 -23.68 -6.39
C TYR A 130 -0.94 -24.21 -6.63
N ASP A 131 -1.36 -25.21 -5.87
CA ASP A 131 -2.65 -25.90 -6.02
C ASP A 131 -3.79 -25.34 -5.19
N TYR A 132 -3.71 -24.07 -4.84
CA TYR A 132 -4.69 -23.38 -4.02
C TYR A 132 -5.06 -22.02 -4.62
N TRP A 133 -6.24 -21.53 -4.23
CA TRP A 133 -6.65 -20.15 -4.49
C TRP A 133 -6.03 -19.26 -3.43
N GLY A 134 -5.18 -18.32 -3.83
CA GLY A 134 -4.59 -17.34 -2.93
C GLY A 134 -5.48 -16.10 -2.82
N VAL A 135 -5.61 -15.54 -1.63
CA VAL A 135 -6.30 -14.26 -1.42
C VAL A 135 -5.41 -13.36 -0.60
N GLU A 136 -5.25 -12.12 -1.06
CA GLU A 136 -4.59 -11.04 -0.35
C GLU A 136 -5.55 -9.86 -0.25
N VAL A 137 -5.74 -9.34 0.94
CA VAL A 137 -6.43 -8.07 1.17
C VAL A 137 -5.49 -7.13 1.88
N ALA A 138 -5.50 -5.86 1.50
CA ALA A 138 -4.59 -4.89 2.06
C ALA A 138 -5.23 -3.51 2.23
N LYS A 139 -4.67 -2.76 3.17
CA LYS A 139 -4.85 -1.32 3.28
C LYS A 139 -3.49 -0.64 3.42
N GLY A 140 -3.31 0.51 2.80
CA GLY A 140 -2.08 1.28 2.90
C GLY A 140 -2.31 2.77 2.87
N ARG A 141 -1.41 3.53 3.50
CA ARG A 141 -1.47 4.98 3.57
C ARG A 141 -0.07 5.58 3.54
N ASP A 142 0.00 6.84 3.15
CA ASP A 142 1.21 7.62 3.37
C ASP A 142 1.33 7.97 4.86
N LEU A 143 2.55 7.87 5.39
CA LEU A 143 2.96 8.33 6.71
C LEU A 143 3.76 9.62 6.53
N SER A 144 3.28 10.70 7.16
CA SER A 144 3.98 12.00 7.12
C SER A 144 5.45 11.84 7.51
N ASP A 145 6.33 12.43 6.70
CA ASP A 145 7.78 12.47 6.89
C ASP A 145 8.50 11.11 6.94
N CYS A 146 7.85 10.04 6.46
CA CYS A 146 8.38 8.70 6.68
C CYS A 146 8.25 7.74 5.51
N GLY A 147 7.17 7.88 4.72
CA GLY A 147 6.98 7.11 3.50
C GLY A 147 5.57 6.54 3.38
N PHE A 148 5.45 5.29 2.96
CA PHE A 148 4.19 4.58 2.75
C PHE A 148 4.17 3.27 3.53
N LEU A 149 3.03 3.00 4.16
CA LEU A 149 2.80 1.79 4.95
C LEU A 149 1.63 1.02 4.38
N GLU A 150 1.80 -0.28 4.14
CA GLU A 150 0.72 -1.20 3.76
C GLU A 150 0.66 -2.40 4.71
N LEU A 151 -0.53 -2.62 5.28
CA LEU A 151 -0.88 -3.82 6.02
C LEU A 151 -1.65 -4.76 5.10
N GLN A 152 -1.09 -5.94 4.87
CA GLN A 152 -1.67 -6.99 4.05
C GLN A 152 -1.99 -8.23 4.91
N TYR A 153 -3.15 -8.81 4.70
CA TYR A 153 -3.52 -10.13 5.20
C TYR A 153 -3.67 -11.09 4.01
N ALA A 154 -3.02 -12.25 4.10
CA ALA A 154 -3.01 -13.25 3.05
C ALA A 154 -3.43 -14.61 3.59
N TYR A 155 -4.13 -15.40 2.78
CA TYR A 155 -4.50 -16.78 3.09
C TYR A 155 -4.74 -17.59 1.81
N ALA A 156 -4.84 -18.91 1.95
CA ALA A 156 -5.15 -19.84 0.87
C ALA A 156 -6.46 -20.60 1.11
N GLN A 157 -7.19 -20.85 0.03
CA GLN A 157 -8.28 -21.81 -0.01
C GLN A 157 -7.87 -23.04 -0.84
N ASN A 158 -7.73 -24.18 -0.18
CA ASN A 158 -7.39 -25.46 -0.82
C ASN A 158 -8.65 -26.03 -1.50
N LYS A 159 -8.90 -25.54 -2.72
CA LYS A 159 -10.03 -25.94 -3.58
C LYS A 159 -9.49 -26.44 -4.93
N PRO A 160 -10.26 -27.23 -5.69
CA PRO A 160 -9.82 -27.76 -6.97
C PRO A 160 -9.28 -26.68 -7.93
N LYS A 161 -8.27 -27.05 -8.72
CA LYS A 161 -7.69 -26.18 -9.76
C LYS A 161 -8.70 -25.83 -10.86
N LEU A 162 -9.51 -26.82 -11.25
CA LEU A 162 -10.51 -26.69 -12.30
C LEU A 162 -11.86 -26.36 -11.68
N ILE A 163 -12.41 -25.21 -12.08
CA ILE A 163 -13.72 -24.74 -11.68
C ILE A 163 -14.51 -24.46 -12.96
N ASN A 164 -15.61 -25.18 -13.17
CA ASN A 164 -16.40 -25.09 -14.41
C ASN A 164 -17.04 -23.70 -14.61
N ASP A 165 -17.45 -23.05 -13.51
CA ASP A 165 -17.93 -21.67 -13.50
C ASP A 165 -17.13 -20.87 -12.46
N GLU A 166 -15.99 -20.31 -12.90
CA GLU A 166 -15.12 -19.52 -12.04
C GLU A 166 -15.86 -18.33 -11.43
N LYS A 167 -16.74 -17.67 -12.18
CA LYS A 167 -17.46 -16.49 -11.70
C LYS A 167 -18.40 -16.85 -10.56
N ALA A 168 -19.18 -17.92 -10.70
CA ALA A 168 -20.06 -18.39 -9.63
C ALA A 168 -19.27 -18.84 -8.38
N PHE A 169 -18.14 -19.52 -8.58
CA PHE A 169 -17.25 -19.92 -7.49
C PHE A 169 -16.66 -18.72 -6.75
N LEU A 170 -16.11 -17.74 -7.47
CA LEU A 170 -15.54 -16.53 -6.87
C LEU A 170 -16.60 -15.79 -6.04
N ASN A 171 -17.80 -15.61 -6.58
CA ASN A 171 -18.92 -14.92 -5.92
C ASN A 171 -19.43 -15.63 -4.67
N SER A 172 -19.43 -16.96 -4.65
CA SER A 172 -19.97 -17.75 -3.54
C SER A 172 -18.93 -18.13 -2.48
N GLN A 173 -17.66 -18.32 -2.85
CA GLN A 173 -16.64 -18.90 -1.97
C GLN A 173 -15.47 -17.96 -1.62
N ILE A 174 -15.09 -17.06 -2.55
CA ILE A 174 -13.87 -16.23 -2.40
C ILE A 174 -14.22 -14.81 -1.95
N TYR A 175 -15.05 -14.10 -2.72
CA TYR A 175 -15.39 -12.71 -2.44
C TYR A 175 -16.06 -12.46 -1.08
N PRO A 176 -16.93 -13.35 -0.54
CA PRO A 176 -17.49 -13.14 0.81
C PRO A 176 -16.40 -13.04 1.89
N ASN A 177 -15.47 -13.99 1.90
CA ASN A 177 -14.38 -14.02 2.87
C ASN A 177 -13.39 -12.87 2.65
N ALA A 178 -13.04 -12.57 1.40
CA ALA A 178 -12.17 -11.43 1.07
C ALA A 178 -12.77 -10.11 1.57
N ARG A 179 -14.05 -9.85 1.31
CA ARG A 179 -14.75 -8.64 1.80
C ARG A 179 -14.79 -8.60 3.32
N GLN A 180 -15.03 -9.73 3.98
CA GLN A 180 -15.01 -9.81 5.44
C GLN A 180 -13.63 -9.43 6.00
N TYR A 181 -12.54 -9.98 5.46
CA TYR A 181 -11.18 -9.64 5.93
C TYR A 181 -10.76 -8.21 5.58
N LEU A 182 -11.16 -7.69 4.41
CA LEU A 182 -10.93 -6.29 4.06
C LEU A 182 -11.64 -5.35 5.04
N SER A 183 -12.89 -5.65 5.40
CA SER A 183 -13.66 -4.90 6.41
C SER A 183 -12.98 -4.92 7.79
N LYS A 184 -12.45 -6.08 8.20
CA LYS A 184 -11.65 -6.20 9.44
C LYS A 184 -10.37 -5.38 9.37
N LEU A 185 -9.66 -5.41 8.25
CA LEU A 185 -8.48 -4.57 8.04
C LEU A 185 -8.83 -3.08 8.10
N GLN A 186 -9.94 -2.65 7.50
CA GLN A 186 -10.40 -1.25 7.57
C GLN A 186 -10.57 -0.79 9.02
N GLN A 187 -11.15 -1.63 9.87
CA GLN A 187 -11.37 -1.34 11.30
C GLN A 187 -10.10 -1.43 12.15
N GLN A 188 -9.06 -2.12 11.67
CA GLN A 188 -7.80 -2.27 12.41
C GLN A 188 -7.16 -0.89 12.66
N PRO A 189 -6.80 -0.53 13.90
CA PRO A 189 -6.01 0.68 14.13
C PRO A 189 -4.68 0.59 13.37
N TRP A 190 -4.15 1.73 12.93
CA TRP A 190 -2.80 1.74 12.40
C TRP A 190 -1.81 1.47 13.53
N LEU A 191 -1.25 0.26 13.54
CA LEU A 191 -0.36 -0.22 14.61
C LEU A 191 1.04 0.39 14.55
N TRP A 192 1.35 1.11 13.47
CA TRP A 192 2.68 1.64 13.21
C TRP A 192 2.63 3.14 12.93
N GLN A 193 3.51 3.85 13.61
CA GLN A 193 3.74 5.27 13.45
C GLN A 193 5.23 5.49 13.21
N CYS A 194 5.56 6.64 12.67
CA CYS A 194 6.94 7.09 12.61
C CYS A 194 7.18 8.01 13.79
N GLU A 195 8.05 7.55 14.68
CA GLU A 195 8.52 8.23 15.88
C GLU A 195 9.90 8.80 15.61
#